data_AF-A0A318KLA3-F1
#
_entry.id   AF-A0A318KLA3-F1
#
_cell.length_a   1.000
_cell.length_b   1.000
_cell.length_c   1.000
_cell.angle_alpha   90.00
_cell.angle_beta   90.00
_cell.angle_gamma   90.00
#
_symmetry.space_group_name_H-M   'P 1'
#
loop_
_entity.id
_entity.type
_entity.pdbx_description
1 polymer ?
#
loop_
_entity_poly.entity_id
_entity_poly.type
_entity_poly.pdbx_seq_one_letter_code
_entity_poly.pdbx_strand_id
1 'polypeptide(L)' 'MLTIEEFRLLPDDEKAERYKELSDHDRFIWRISSPLSAKVVTNKELSKEQRESVRESRLKLLKEGKITQQQFDELEKD' A
#
# COMPACT_ATOMS: atom_id res chain seq x y z
N MET A 1 10.03 13.42 -19.69
CA MET A 1 9.37 13.24 -18.38
C MET A 1 7.89 13.38 -18.65
N LEU A 2 7.11 12.34 -18.37
CA LEU A 2 5.67 12.34 -18.63
C LEU A 2 4.98 13.18 -17.56
N THR A 3 4.04 14.04 -17.95
CA THR A 3 3.23 14.78 -16.98
C THR A 3 2.10 13.93 -16.43
N ILE A 4 1.55 14.30 -15.27
CA ILE A 4 0.42 13.58 -14.69
C ILE A 4 -0.84 13.62 -15.56
N GLU A 5 -1.08 14.72 -16.29
CA GLU A 5 -2.25 14.85 -17.17
C GLU A 5 -2.14 13.90 -18.36
N GLU A 6 -0.96 13.80 -18.98
CA GLU A 6 -0.71 12.85 -20.05
C GLU A 6 -0.81 11.40 -19.55
N PHE A 7 -0.32 11.12 -18.34
CA PHE A 7 -0.40 9.78 -17.74
C PHE A 7 -1.84 9.34 -17.44
N ARG A 8 -2.72 10.25 -17.03
CA ARG A 8 -4.14 9.93 -16.77
C ARG A 8 -4.89 9.49 -18.02
N LEU A 9 -4.48 10.01 -19.18
CA LEU A 9 -5.09 9.70 -20.47
C LEU A 9 -4.63 8.36 -21.06
N LEU A 10 -3.58 7.75 -20.51
CA LEU A 10 -3.12 6.43 -20.96
C LEU A 10 -4.13 5.33 -20.60
N PRO A 11 -4.22 4.26 -21.41
CA PRO A 11 -4.94 3.06 -21.03
C PRO A 11 -4.21 2.32 -19.88
N ASP A 12 -4.97 1.55 -19.09
CA ASP A 12 -4.48 1.01 -17.80
C ASP A 12 -3.35 -0.03 -17.94
N ASP A 13 -3.32 -0.75 -19.06
CA ASP A 13 -2.26 -1.67 -19.45
C ASP A 13 -0.92 -0.95 -19.70
N GLU A 14 -0.96 0.26 -20.26
CA GLU A 14 0.24 1.08 -20.50
C GLU A 14 0.70 1.84 -19.24
N LYS A 15 -0.24 2.19 -18.34
CA LYS A 15 0.08 2.92 -17.10
C LYS A 15 1.12 2.20 -16.23
N ALA A 16 1.09 0.87 -16.16
CA ALA A 16 2.04 0.09 -15.38
C ALA A 16 3.49 0.32 -15.83
N GLU A 17 3.73 0.25 -17.14
CA GLU A 17 5.07 0.43 -17.72
C GLU A 17 5.52 1.88 -17.71
N ARG A 18 4.61 2.81 -17.95
CA ARG A 18 4.90 4.24 -18.12
C ARG A 18 5.01 4.98 -16.78
N TYR A 19 4.58 4.38 -15.67
CA TYR A 19 4.66 4.97 -14.33
C TYR A 19 6.10 5.37 -13.93
N LYS A 20 7.11 4.63 -14.42
CA LYS A 20 8.53 4.94 -14.18
C LYS A 20 8.99 6.27 -14.80
N GLU A 21 8.27 6.78 -15.78
CA GLU A 21 8.59 8.01 -16.53
C GLU A 21 7.99 9.27 -15.94
N LEU A 22 7.12 9.12 -14.93
CA LEU A 22 6.64 10.22 -14.10
C LEU A 22 7.76 10.78 -13.23
N SER A 23 7.69 12.08 -12.96
CA SER A 23 8.50 12.72 -11.92
C SER A 23 8.18 12.15 -10.53
N ASP A 24 9.09 12.30 -9.55
CA ASP A 24 8.81 11.91 -8.16
C ASP A 24 7.57 12.62 -7.60
N HIS A 25 7.42 13.91 -7.93
CA HIS A 25 6.26 14.70 -7.55
C HIS A 25 4.97 14.11 -8.12
N ASP A 26 4.95 13.80 -9.42
CA ASP A 26 3.74 13.32 -10.09
C ASP A 26 3.39 11.88 -9.69
N ARG A 27 4.39 11.05 -9.38
CA ARG A 27 4.18 9.74 -8.74
C ARG A 27 3.48 9.89 -7.39
N PHE A 28 3.90 10.86 -6.58
CA PHE A 28 3.25 11.15 -5.30
C PHE A 28 1.81 11.60 -5.50
N ILE A 29 1.56 12.57 -6.39
CA ILE A 29 0.19 13.04 -6.69
C ILE A 29 -0.69 11.89 -7.20
N TRP A 30 -0.20 11.04 -8.10
CA TRP A 30 -0.93 9.87 -8.57
C TRP A 30 -1.35 8.95 -7.41
N ARG A 31 -0.42 8.66 -6.49
CA ARG A 31 -0.66 7.76 -5.35
C ARG A 31 -1.68 8.28 -4.35
N ILE A 32 -1.77 9.60 -4.15
CA ILE A 32 -2.73 10.20 -3.20
C ILE A 32 -4.06 10.58 -3.85
N SER A 33 -4.08 10.84 -5.16
CA SER A 33 -5.27 11.31 -5.88
C SER A 33 -6.11 10.18 -6.46
N SER A 34 -5.50 9.03 -6.74
CA SER A 34 -6.22 7.89 -7.28
C SER A 34 -7.09 7.24 -6.19
N PRO A 35 -8.41 7.10 -6.40
CA PRO A 35 -9.25 6.36 -5.48
C PRO A 35 -8.70 4.92 -5.40
N LEU A 36 -8.60 4.39 -4.18
CA LEU A 36 -8.22 2.99 -3.95
C LEU A 36 -9.24 2.08 -4.64
N SER A 37 -8.97 1.72 -5.90
CA SER A 37 -9.76 0.78 -6.70
C SER A 37 -9.41 -0.68 -6.38
N ALA A 38 -8.63 -0.90 -5.31
CA ALA A 38 -8.28 -2.22 -4.82
C ALA A 38 -9.54 -2.93 -4.29
N LYS A 39 -9.93 -4.01 -4.97
CA LYS A 39 -10.96 -4.93 -4.48
C LYS A 39 -10.28 -6.09 -3.78
N VAL A 40 -10.71 -6.40 -2.55
CA VAL A 40 -10.31 -7.64 -1.88
C VAL A 40 -10.85 -8.82 -2.70
N VAL A 41 -9.95 -9.60 -3.28
CA VAL A 41 -10.30 -10.74 -4.16
C VAL A 41 -10.73 -11.95 -3.34
N THR A 42 -10.17 -12.13 -2.14
CA THR A 42 -10.47 -13.26 -1.26
C THR A 42 -10.12 -12.94 0.19
N ASN A 43 -10.97 -13.38 1.12
CA ASN A 43 -10.64 -13.48 2.54
C ASN A 43 -10.25 -14.92 2.84
N LYS A 44 -9.05 -15.15 3.39
CA LYS A 44 -8.61 -16.45 3.88
C LYS A 44 -8.21 -16.28 5.33
N GLU A 45 -8.71 -17.15 6.20
CA GLU A 45 -8.22 -17.19 7.58
C GLU A 45 -6.74 -17.55 7.59
N LEU A 46 -5.95 -16.75 8.31
CA LEU A 46 -4.55 -17.04 8.56
C LEU A 46 -4.44 -18.23 9.52
N SER A 47 -3.50 -19.14 9.22
CA SER A 47 -3.11 -20.19 10.18
C SER A 47 -2.52 -19.57 11.45
N LYS A 48 -2.42 -20.34 12.53
CA LYS A 48 -1.79 -19.85 13.79
C LYS A 48 -0.37 -19.34 13.55
N GLU A 49 0.44 -20.09 12.82
CA GLU A 49 1.82 -19.72 12.46
C GLU A 49 1.88 -18.41 11.66
N GLN A 50 0.95 -18.23 10.72
CA GLN A 50 0.87 -16.99 9.93
C GLN A 50 0.46 -15.80 10.81
N ARG A 51 -0.48 -15.98 11.75
CA ARG A 51 -0.87 -14.94 12.70
C ARG A 51 0.30 -14.56 13.61
N GLU A 52 1.06 -15.54 14.10
CA GLU A 52 2.25 -15.30 14.92
C GLU A 52 3.32 -14.53 14.14
N SER A 53 3.61 -14.92 12.90
CA SER A 53 4.58 -14.21 12.04
C SER A 53 4.16 -12.75 11.77
N VAL A 54 2.86 -12.52 11.52
CA VAL A 54 2.31 -11.17 11.36
C VAL A 54 2.47 -10.36 12.66
N ARG A 55 2.17 -10.97 13.81
CA ARG A 55 2.31 -10.34 15.12
C ARG A 55 3.76 -9.98 15.44
N GLU A 56 4.71 -10.87 15.16
CA GLU A 56 6.15 -10.59 15.32
C GLU A 56 6.60 -9.41 14.45
N SER A 57 6.12 -9.36 13.21
CA SER A 57 6.38 -8.25 12.29
C SER A 57 5.84 -6.93 12.84
N ARG A 58 4.61 -6.94 13.38
CA ARG A 58 4.00 -5.76 14.02
C ARG A 58 4.78 -5.33 15.27
N LEU A 59 5.21 -6.27 16.12
CA LEU A 59 6.04 -5.97 17.30
C LEU A 59 7.39 -5.34 16.91
N LYS A 60 7.99 -5.79 15.81
CA LYS A 60 9.22 -5.18 15.28
C LYS A 60 8.97 -3.74 14.84
N LEU A 61 7.88 -3.47 14.13
CA LEU A 61 7.52 -2.10 13.73
C LEU A 61 7.27 -1.18 14.92
N LEU A 62 6.64 -1.70 15.98
CA LEU A 62 6.43 -0.96 17.24
C LEU A 62 7.76 -0.64 17.92
N LYS A 63 8.67 -1.63 18.04
CA LYS A 63 10.01 -1.43 18.59
C LYS A 63 10.85 -0.42 17.79
N GLU A 64 10.69 -0.42 16.47
CA GLU A 64 11.34 0.53 15.55
C GLU A 64 10.66 1.92 15.55
N GLY A 65 9.57 2.11 16.30
CA GLY A 65 8.83 3.38 16.37
C GLY A 65 8.11 3.74 15.06
N LYS A 66 7.93 2.79 14.14
CA LYS A 66 7.23 3.00 12.86
C LYS A 66 5.72 3.02 13.01
N ILE A 67 5.23 2.45 14.11
CA ILE A 67 3.83 2.49 14.53
C ILE A 67 3.76 2.84 16.01
N THR A 68 2.63 3.42 16.42
CA THR A 68 2.33 3.71 17.83
C THR A 68 1.76 2.47 18.53
N GLN A 69 1.78 2.48 19.87
CA GLN A 69 1.10 1.44 20.66
C GLN A 69 -0.39 1.35 20.31
N GLN A 70 -1.06 2.49 20.12
CA GLN A 70 -2.47 2.51 19.74
C GLN A 70 -2.72 1.80 18.39
N GLN A 71 -1.88 2.07 17.38
CA GLN A 71 -1.98 1.40 16.08
C GLN A 71 -1.69 -0.10 16.18
N PHE A 72 -0.75 -0.50 17.04
CA PHE A 72 -0.49 -1.91 17.31
C PHE A 72 -1.72 -2.59 17.93
N ASP A 73 -2.33 -1.97 18.93
CA ASP A 73 -3.52 -2.50 19.61
C ASP A 73 -4.74 -2.59 18.67
N GLU A 74 -4.90 -1.64 17.74
CA GLU A 74 -5.94 -1.68 16.71
C GLU A 74 -5.75 -2.84 15.74
N LEU A 75 -4.50 -3.12 15.34
CA LEU A 75 -4.17 -4.23 14.43
C LEU A 75 -4.36 -5.61 15.08
N GLU A 76 -4.29 -5.72 16.41
CA GLU A 76 -4.51 -6.97 17.16
C GLU A 76 -6.00 -7.27 17.44
N LYS A 77 -6.93 -6.38 17.07
CA LYS A 77 -8.38 -6.56 17.32
C LYS A 77 -9.11 -7.51 16.33
N ASP A 78 -8.37 -8.26 15.51
CA ASP A 78 -8.91 -9.25 14.55
C ASP A 78 -9.33 -10.58 15.19
#